data_AF-A0ABD2PNV9-F1
#
_entry.id   AF-A0ABD2PNV9-F1
#
_cell.length_a   1.000
_cell.length_b   1.000
_cell.length_c   1.000
_cell.angle_alpha   90.00
_cell.angle_beta   90.00
_cell.angle_gamma   90.00
#
_symmetry.space_group_name_H-M   'P 1'
#
loop_
_entity.id
_entity.type
_entity.pdbx_description
1 polymer ?
#
loop_
_entity_poly.entity_id
_entity_poly.type
_entity_poly.pdbx_seq_one_letter_code
_entity_poly.pdbx_strand_id
1 'polypeptide(L)'
;MIVNFSDRHKFILWRKLWIWLAEAEKELGLAITQDQIDEMQENVENLDLERAAEEEKRLRHDVMAHVHTFGVVCPKAFPIIHLGATSCFVACNADCIILERAFQLLCERLARVIHLLTDLALEHKDLACLGRTHLQPAQPSTLGKRFTLYAQDLLIDLENLQRLRDKGIKFRSVKGAVGTQASFLDLFEGDQEKVLQLEQLVAQKAGFQGRVWTVTGQTYPRKMDVECVSALAGLGASLYKLGNDIRLMASMKELEEPFETSQIGSSAMPYKRNPIR
;
A
#
# COMPACT_ATOMS: atom_id res chain seq x y z
N MET A 1 8.77 1.04 0.52
CA MET A 1 7.88 2.21 0.51
C MET A 1 8.13 3.05 -0.73
N ILE A 2 9.31 3.69 -0.90
CA ILE A 2 9.62 4.49 -2.11
C ILE A 2 9.42 3.69 -3.41
N VAL A 3 10.06 2.53 -3.54
CA VAL A 3 9.91 1.67 -4.73
C VAL A 3 8.46 1.25 -4.99
N ASN A 4 7.68 1.01 -3.93
CA ASN A 4 6.28 0.59 -4.01
C ASN A 4 5.37 1.65 -4.65
N PHE A 5 5.71 2.92 -4.50
CA PHE A 5 4.98 4.05 -5.09
C PHE A 5 5.71 4.65 -6.30
N SER A 6 6.71 3.95 -6.86
CA SER A 6 7.42 4.44 -8.04
C SER A 6 6.61 4.20 -9.32
N ASP A 7 6.78 5.08 -10.30
CA ASP A 7 6.16 4.94 -11.63
C ASP A 7 6.57 3.62 -12.30
N ARG A 8 7.84 3.23 -12.16
CA ARG A 8 8.31 1.93 -12.68
C ARG A 8 7.49 0.77 -12.10
N HIS A 9 7.24 0.77 -10.79
CA HIS A 9 6.43 -0.27 -10.17
C HIS A 9 4.97 -0.22 -10.62
N LYS A 10 4.37 0.98 -10.67
CA LYS A 10 3.00 1.20 -11.18
C LYS A 10 2.82 0.62 -12.59
N PHE A 11 3.72 0.92 -13.52
CA PHE A 11 3.60 0.49 -14.91
C PHE A 11 3.95 -0.99 -15.12
N ILE A 12 4.83 -1.57 -14.29
CA ILE A 12 4.98 -3.04 -14.23
C ILE A 12 3.65 -3.68 -13.79
N LEU A 13 2.98 -3.14 -12.77
CA LEU A 13 1.69 -3.66 -12.32
C LEU A 13 0.62 -3.55 -13.41
N TRP A 14 0.60 -2.48 -14.20
CA TRP A 14 -0.31 -2.35 -15.34
C TRP A 14 -0.11 -3.47 -16.36
N ARG A 15 1.15 -3.76 -16.72
CA ARG A 15 1.48 -4.87 -17.62
C ARG A 15 1.10 -6.22 -17.03
N LYS A 16 1.36 -6.46 -15.75
CA LYS A 16 0.91 -7.68 -15.04
C LYS A 16 -0.61 -7.83 -15.05
N LEU A 17 -1.35 -6.74 -14.84
CA LEU A 17 -2.81 -6.76 -14.88
C LEU A 17 -3.34 -7.10 -16.28
N TRP A 18 -2.73 -6.57 -17.34
CA TRP A 18 -3.07 -6.97 -18.71
C TRP A 18 -2.72 -8.43 -19.01
N ILE A 19 -1.58 -8.92 -18.52
CA ILE A 19 -1.21 -10.34 -18.65
C ILE A 19 -2.25 -11.22 -17.95
N TRP A 20 -2.61 -10.92 -16.70
CA TRP A 20 -3.62 -11.68 -15.96
C TRP A 20 -5.00 -11.63 -16.60
N LEU A 21 -5.36 -10.51 -17.22
CA LEU A 21 -6.59 -10.38 -18.00
C LEU A 21 -6.56 -11.32 -19.21
N ALA A 22 -5.51 -11.26 -20.03
CA ALA A 22 -5.37 -12.09 -21.22
C ALA A 22 -5.32 -13.59 -20.89
N GLU A 23 -4.62 -13.98 -19.81
CA GLU A 23 -4.60 -15.35 -19.30
C GLU A 23 -6.00 -15.85 -18.92
N ALA A 24 -6.76 -15.03 -18.17
CA ALA A 24 -8.10 -15.41 -17.72
C ALA A 24 -9.11 -15.41 -18.88
N GLU A 25 -9.03 -14.45 -19.79
CA GLU A 25 -9.84 -14.41 -21.01
C GLU A 25 -9.60 -15.62 -21.92
N LYS A 26 -8.34 -16.03 -22.07
CA LYS A 26 -7.96 -17.27 -22.77
C LYS A 26 -8.55 -18.50 -22.10
N GLU A 27 -8.44 -18.61 -20.78
CA GLU A 27 -8.98 -19.73 -20.00
C GLU A 27 -10.50 -19.87 -20.18
N LEU A 28 -11.20 -18.73 -20.36
CA LEU A 28 -12.65 -18.67 -20.59
C LEU A 28 -13.07 -18.80 -22.07
N GLY A 29 -12.09 -19.05 -22.94
CA GLY A 29 -12.32 -19.43 -24.34
C GLY A 29 -12.30 -18.28 -25.34
N LEU A 30 -11.81 -17.09 -24.98
CA LEU A 30 -11.53 -16.05 -25.99
C LEU A 30 -10.36 -16.45 -26.87
N ALA A 31 -10.35 -15.95 -28.10
CA ALA A 31 -9.34 -16.24 -29.11
C ALA A 31 -8.00 -15.52 -28.83
N ILE A 32 -7.32 -15.95 -27.77
CA ILE A 32 -6.01 -15.46 -27.32
C ILE A 32 -5.03 -16.64 -27.35
N THR A 33 -3.90 -16.48 -28.03
CA THR A 33 -2.89 -17.55 -28.16
C THR A 33 -1.91 -17.56 -26.98
N GLN A 34 -1.25 -18.70 -26.73
CA GLN A 34 -0.18 -18.74 -25.72
C GLN A 34 0.97 -17.80 -26.10
N ASP A 35 1.36 -17.79 -27.38
CA ASP A 35 2.42 -16.92 -27.90
C ASP A 35 2.18 -15.43 -27.63
N GLN A 36 0.92 -14.96 -27.63
CA GLN A 36 0.58 -13.59 -27.27
C GLN A 36 0.84 -13.30 -25.79
N ILE A 37 0.45 -14.24 -24.91
CA ILE A 37 0.67 -14.11 -23.46
C ILE A 37 2.16 -14.18 -23.13
N ASP A 38 2.88 -15.12 -23.74
CA ASP A 38 4.32 -15.30 -23.53
C ASP A 38 5.08 -14.02 -23.95
N GLU A 39 4.74 -13.43 -25.09
CA GLU A 39 5.32 -12.15 -25.55
C GLU A 39 5.09 -11.02 -24.53
N MET A 40 3.90 -10.94 -23.93
CA MET A 40 3.61 -9.96 -22.88
C MET A 40 4.42 -10.22 -21.61
N GLN A 41 4.58 -11.48 -21.21
CA GLN A 41 5.35 -11.87 -20.02
C GLN A 41 6.84 -11.55 -20.18
N GLU A 42 7.44 -11.89 -21.33
CA GLU A 42 8.84 -11.59 -21.65
C GLU A 42 9.14 -10.07 -21.61
N ASN A 43 8.15 -9.25 -21.96
CA ASN A 43 8.27 -7.80 -22.01
C ASN A 43 7.69 -7.09 -20.78
N VAL A 44 7.30 -7.78 -19.71
CA VAL A 44 6.65 -7.13 -18.55
C VAL A 44 7.49 -6.02 -17.91
N GLU A 45 8.82 -6.17 -17.92
CA GLU A 45 9.75 -5.19 -17.35
C GLU A 45 10.34 -4.21 -18.37
N ASN A 46 10.13 -4.46 -19.67
CA ASN A 46 10.68 -3.69 -20.80
C ASN A 46 9.95 -2.34 -20.99
N LEU A 47 10.11 -1.44 -20.02
CA LEU A 47 9.45 -0.13 -19.98
C LEU A 47 10.29 0.95 -20.66
N ASP A 48 9.72 1.61 -21.67
CA ASP A 48 10.21 2.85 -22.25
C ASP A 48 9.35 4.02 -21.75
N LEU A 49 9.77 4.65 -20.65
CA LEU A 49 9.02 5.71 -19.99
C LEU A 49 9.07 7.04 -20.77
N GLU A 50 10.16 7.29 -21.51
CA GLU A 50 10.28 8.49 -22.34
C GLU A 50 9.26 8.42 -23.49
N ARG A 51 9.21 7.30 -24.19
CA ARG A 51 8.20 7.07 -25.21
C ARG A 51 6.78 7.10 -24.65
N ALA A 52 6.56 6.54 -23.46
CA ALA A 52 5.24 6.59 -22.83
C ALA A 52 4.79 8.04 -22.57
N ALA A 53 5.70 8.91 -22.12
CA ALA A 53 5.41 10.33 -21.93
C ALA A 53 5.13 11.07 -23.25
N GLU A 54 5.86 10.74 -24.33
CA GLU A 54 5.60 11.28 -25.67
C GLU A 54 4.23 10.86 -26.21
N GLU A 55 3.90 9.57 -26.07
CA GLU A 55 2.60 9.02 -26.46
C GLU A 55 1.47 9.61 -25.61
N GLU A 56 1.68 9.83 -24.31
CA GLU A 56 0.69 10.48 -23.44
C GLU A 56 0.44 11.91 -23.87
N LYS A 57 1.49 12.67 -24.22
CA LYS A 57 1.35 14.04 -24.74
C LYS A 57 0.56 14.07 -26.05
N ARG A 58 0.74 13.08 -26.92
CA ARG A 58 0.04 12.94 -28.20
C ARG A 58 -1.42 12.53 -28.02
N LEU A 59 -1.68 11.52 -27.20
CA LEU A 59 -2.99 10.90 -27.01
C LEU A 59 -3.84 11.61 -25.95
N ARG A 60 -3.22 12.38 -25.07
CA ARG A 60 -3.82 12.99 -23.87
C ARG A 60 -4.49 11.97 -22.97
N HIS A 61 -3.92 10.76 -22.93
CA HIS A 61 -4.45 9.65 -22.16
C HIS A 61 -3.30 8.68 -21.78
N ASP A 62 -2.99 8.62 -20.48
CA ASP A 62 -1.90 7.84 -19.89
C ASP A 62 -2.05 6.32 -20.13
N VAL A 63 -3.21 5.73 -19.83
CA VAL A 63 -3.44 4.29 -20.05
C VAL A 63 -3.28 3.93 -21.51
N MET A 64 -3.86 4.71 -22.44
CA MET A 64 -3.72 4.42 -23.87
C MET A 64 -2.29 4.59 -24.36
N ALA A 65 -1.54 5.57 -23.84
CA ALA A 65 -0.10 5.68 -24.11
C ALA A 65 0.65 4.41 -23.67
N HIS A 66 0.33 3.88 -22.50
CA HIS A 66 0.92 2.62 -22.01
C HIS A 66 0.45 1.38 -22.78
N VAL A 67 -0.78 1.34 -23.28
CA VAL A 67 -1.26 0.29 -24.20
C VAL A 67 -0.47 0.32 -25.51
N HIS A 68 -0.30 1.51 -26.11
CA HIS A 68 0.46 1.66 -27.35
C HIS A 68 1.94 1.30 -27.17
N THR A 69 2.58 1.81 -26.13
CA THR A 69 4.00 1.49 -25.88
C THR A 69 4.23 0.02 -25.55
N PHE A 70 3.29 -0.64 -24.86
CA PHE A 70 3.39 -2.08 -24.64
C PHE A 70 3.14 -2.87 -25.94
N GLY A 71 2.18 -2.45 -26.77
CA GLY A 71 1.92 -3.05 -28.07
C GLY A 71 3.09 -2.94 -29.06
N VAL A 72 3.93 -1.91 -28.94
CA VAL A 72 5.13 -1.79 -29.78
C VAL A 72 6.17 -2.87 -29.50
N VAL A 73 6.36 -3.22 -28.22
CA VAL A 73 7.27 -4.30 -27.82
C VAL A 73 6.60 -5.68 -27.88
N CYS A 74 5.27 -5.71 -27.95
CA CYS A 74 4.45 -6.92 -28.07
C CYS A 74 3.52 -6.88 -29.30
N PRO A 75 4.06 -6.92 -30.53
CA PRO A 75 3.27 -6.77 -31.74
C PRO A 75 2.25 -7.90 -31.96
N LYS A 76 2.53 -9.14 -31.51
CA LYS A 76 1.56 -10.25 -31.61
C LYS A 76 0.40 -10.04 -30.64
N ALA A 77 0.71 -9.57 -29.43
CA ALA A 77 -0.27 -9.36 -28.37
C ALA A 77 -1.04 -8.04 -28.48
N PHE A 78 -0.54 -7.07 -29.26
CA PHE A 78 -1.13 -5.73 -29.33
C PHE A 78 -2.66 -5.71 -29.54
N PRO A 79 -3.27 -6.54 -30.40
CA PRO A 79 -4.73 -6.57 -30.58
C PRO A 79 -5.54 -7.02 -29.35
N ILE A 80 -4.91 -7.73 -28.40
CA ILE A 80 -5.58 -8.29 -27.22
C ILE A 80 -5.21 -7.55 -25.92
N ILE A 81 -4.24 -6.62 -25.96
CA ILE A 81 -3.92 -5.78 -24.80
C ILE A 81 -5.12 -4.90 -24.49
N HIS A 82 -5.60 -4.96 -23.23
CA HIS A 82 -6.71 -4.16 -22.72
C HIS A 82 -8.09 -4.52 -23.30
N LEU A 83 -8.24 -5.72 -23.90
CA LEU A 83 -9.51 -6.19 -24.46
C LEU A 83 -10.64 -6.14 -23.41
N GLY A 84 -11.80 -5.59 -23.80
CA GLY A 84 -12.98 -5.44 -22.94
C GLY A 84 -12.85 -4.50 -21.72
N ALA A 85 -11.64 -4.07 -21.38
CA ALA A 85 -11.35 -3.31 -20.18
C ALA A 85 -11.49 -1.78 -20.36
N THR A 86 -11.38 -1.06 -19.25
CA THR A 86 -11.35 0.41 -19.22
C THR A 86 -10.15 0.88 -18.41
N SER A 87 -9.77 2.15 -18.51
CA SER A 87 -8.59 2.73 -17.85
C SER A 87 -8.48 2.39 -16.36
N CYS A 88 -9.61 2.37 -15.64
CA CYS A 88 -9.67 2.01 -14.23
C CYS A 88 -9.38 0.54 -13.93
N PHE A 89 -9.39 -0.36 -14.92
CA PHE A 89 -8.92 -1.73 -14.76
C PHE A 89 -7.45 -1.75 -14.33
N VAL A 90 -6.56 -1.02 -15.00
CA VAL A 90 -5.15 -0.99 -14.61
C VAL A 90 -4.89 0.01 -13.49
N ALA A 91 -5.46 1.21 -13.57
CA ALA A 91 -5.20 2.26 -12.60
C ALA A 91 -5.67 1.87 -11.18
N CYS A 92 -6.96 1.56 -11.01
CA CYS A 92 -7.50 1.29 -9.67
C CYS A 92 -7.00 -0.04 -9.08
N ASN A 93 -6.80 -1.07 -9.89
CA ASN A 93 -6.29 -2.36 -9.38
C ASN A 93 -4.82 -2.27 -8.99
N ALA A 94 -4.00 -1.53 -9.74
CA ALA A 94 -2.62 -1.27 -9.33
C ALA A 94 -2.57 -0.48 -8.01
N ASP A 95 -3.43 0.54 -7.84
CA ASP A 95 -3.53 1.27 -6.57
C ASP A 95 -3.90 0.34 -5.41
N CYS A 96 -4.84 -0.60 -5.60
CA CYS A 96 -5.21 -1.58 -4.57
C CYS A 96 -4.02 -2.45 -4.15
N ILE A 97 -3.24 -2.95 -5.12
CA ILE A 97 -2.05 -3.77 -4.86
C ILE A 97 -0.97 -2.95 -4.13
N ILE A 98 -0.73 -1.71 -4.59
CA ILE A 98 0.24 -0.79 -3.98
C ILE A 98 -0.15 -0.48 -2.53
N LEU A 99 -1.42 -0.19 -2.27
CA LEU A 99 -1.93 0.11 -0.94
C LEU A 99 -1.84 -1.09 -0.01
N GLU A 100 -2.26 -2.29 -0.43
CA GLU A 100 -2.14 -3.49 0.37
C GLU A 100 -0.67 -3.75 0.75
N ARG A 101 0.25 -3.66 -0.22
CA ARG A 101 1.68 -3.85 0.04
C ARG A 101 2.23 -2.78 0.98
N ALA A 102 1.80 -1.53 0.86
CA ALA A 102 2.19 -0.46 1.77
C ALA A 102 1.74 -0.75 3.21
N PHE A 103 0.48 -1.17 3.39
CA PHE A 103 -0.06 -1.52 4.71
C PHE A 103 0.62 -2.74 5.32
N GLN A 104 0.96 -3.74 4.51
CA GLN A 104 1.76 -4.88 4.95
C GLN A 104 3.13 -4.44 5.49
N LEU A 105 3.85 -3.59 4.75
CA LEU A 105 5.15 -3.07 5.17
C LEU A 105 5.06 -2.24 6.47
N LEU A 106 3.97 -1.50 6.65
CA LEU A 106 3.72 -0.73 7.86
C LEU A 106 3.44 -1.64 9.06
N CYS A 107 2.59 -2.67 8.89
CA CYS A 107 2.29 -3.64 9.94
C CYS A 107 3.57 -4.33 10.45
N GLU A 108 4.44 -4.79 9.54
CA GLU A 108 5.71 -5.44 9.89
C GLU A 108 6.63 -4.51 10.69
N ARG A 109 6.71 -3.23 10.32
CA ARG A 109 7.54 -2.23 11.02
C ARG A 109 6.96 -1.88 12.39
N LEU A 110 5.65 -1.67 12.45
CA LEU A 110 4.97 -1.31 13.68
C LEU A 110 5.03 -2.45 14.71
N ALA A 111 4.86 -3.69 14.27
CA ALA A 111 5.05 -4.86 15.14
C ALA A 111 6.45 -4.91 15.77
N ARG A 112 7.50 -4.57 15.01
CA ARG A 112 8.87 -4.46 15.56
C ARG A 112 9.00 -3.34 16.60
N VAL A 113 8.40 -2.18 16.36
CA VAL A 113 8.41 -1.08 17.34
C VAL A 113 7.69 -1.49 18.63
N ILE A 114 6.54 -2.14 18.53
CA ILE A 114 5.80 -2.66 19.68
C ILE A 114 6.63 -3.69 20.45
N HIS A 115 7.32 -4.60 19.75
CA HIS A 115 8.20 -5.57 20.38
C HIS A 115 9.34 -4.90 21.16
N LEU A 116 10.03 -3.93 20.55
CA LEU A 116 11.10 -3.18 21.21
C LEU A 116 10.60 -2.39 22.44
N LEU A 117 9.42 -1.76 22.35
CA LEU A 117 8.80 -1.10 23.51
C LEU A 117 8.42 -2.09 24.60
N THR A 118 8.04 -3.31 24.24
CA THR A 118 7.72 -4.38 25.19
C THR A 118 8.99 -4.85 25.91
N ASP A 119 10.10 -5.01 25.19
CA ASP A 119 11.39 -5.37 25.78
C ASP A 119 11.84 -4.28 26.77
N LEU A 120 11.77 -3.01 26.38
CA LEU A 120 12.05 -1.88 27.28
C LEU A 120 11.09 -1.84 28.48
N ALA A 121 9.82 -2.15 28.26
CA ALA A 121 8.83 -2.20 29.34
C ALA A 121 9.17 -3.29 30.37
N LEU A 122 9.62 -4.47 29.91
CA LEU A 122 10.02 -5.58 30.76
C LEU A 122 11.35 -5.32 31.47
N GLU A 123 12.34 -4.78 30.76
CA GLU A 123 13.64 -4.41 31.31
C GLU A 123 13.51 -3.39 32.46
N HIS A 124 12.68 -2.37 32.26
CA HIS A 124 12.51 -1.27 33.21
C HIS A 124 11.24 -1.40 34.06
N LYS A 125 10.65 -2.60 34.16
CA LYS A 125 9.36 -2.82 34.84
C LYS A 125 9.38 -2.41 36.32
N ASP A 126 10.53 -2.55 36.98
CA ASP A 126 10.73 -2.25 38.41
C ASP A 126 11.48 -0.93 38.64
N LEU A 127 11.86 -0.22 37.58
CA LEU A 127 12.59 1.05 37.69
C LEU A 127 11.62 2.18 38.07
N ALA A 128 11.59 2.53 39.35
CA ALA A 128 10.75 3.60 39.87
C ALA A 128 11.05 4.94 39.18
N CYS A 129 10.01 5.65 38.78
CA CYS A 129 10.09 6.99 38.21
C CYS A 129 8.95 7.89 38.73
N LEU A 130 9.17 9.20 38.72
CA LEU A 130 8.13 10.15 39.12
C LEU A 130 6.99 10.16 38.08
N GLY A 131 5.77 9.81 38.51
CA GLY A 131 4.57 9.99 37.71
C GLY A 131 4.25 11.47 37.54
N ARG A 132 3.64 11.85 36.42
CA ARG A 132 3.29 13.25 36.13
C ARG A 132 1.89 13.37 35.55
N THR A 133 1.07 14.22 36.17
CA THR A 133 -0.24 14.66 35.67
C THR A 133 -0.22 16.18 35.56
N HIS A 134 -0.68 16.76 34.46
CA HIS A 134 -0.49 18.20 34.18
C HIS A 134 0.98 18.65 34.20
N LEU A 135 1.90 17.74 33.86
CA LEU A 135 3.36 17.90 34.00
C LEU A 135 3.85 18.18 35.44
N GLN A 136 2.98 18.04 36.45
CA GLN A 136 3.32 18.19 37.87
C GLN A 136 3.65 16.83 38.51
N PRO A 137 4.51 16.80 39.55
CA PRO A 137 4.76 15.59 40.34
C PRO A 137 3.47 14.94 40.84
N ALA A 138 3.32 13.64 40.56
CA ALA A 138 2.21 12.81 41.03
C ALA A 138 2.74 11.57 41.77
N GLN A 139 1.89 10.58 41.99
CA GLN A 139 2.29 9.32 42.59
C GLN A 139 3.41 8.62 41.77
N PRO A 140 4.34 7.91 42.42
CA PRO A 140 5.36 7.13 41.73
C PRO A 140 4.75 6.11 40.76
N SER A 141 5.46 5.86 39.66
CA SER A 141 5.20 4.77 38.71
C SER A 141 6.53 4.07 38.41
N THR A 142 6.58 3.25 37.36
CA THR A 142 7.83 2.73 36.81
C THR A 142 8.03 3.16 35.37
N LEU A 143 9.29 3.26 34.93
CA LEU A 143 9.62 3.58 33.54
C LEU A 143 9.04 2.53 32.60
N GLY A 144 9.12 1.25 32.97
CA GLY A 144 8.51 0.17 32.20
C GLY A 144 6.99 0.32 32.06
N LYS A 145 6.29 0.67 33.15
CA LYS A 145 4.85 0.97 33.07
C LYS A 145 4.56 2.13 32.12
N ARG A 146 5.41 3.16 32.05
CA ARG A 146 5.25 4.26 31.08
C ARG A 146 5.36 3.76 29.64
N PHE A 147 6.33 2.89 29.34
CA PHE A 147 6.46 2.29 27.99
C PHE A 147 5.22 1.49 27.55
N THR A 148 4.54 0.80 28.48
CA THR A 148 3.29 0.09 28.14
C THR A 148 2.19 1.00 27.63
N LEU A 149 2.16 2.28 28.02
CA LEU A 149 1.17 3.24 27.52
C LEU A 149 1.36 3.48 26.02
N TYR A 150 2.61 3.58 25.57
CA TYR A 150 2.91 3.76 24.16
C TYR A 150 2.68 2.48 23.36
N ALA A 151 3.08 1.32 23.92
CA ALA A 151 2.82 0.04 23.28
C ALA A 151 1.31 -0.21 23.09
N GLN A 152 0.48 0.21 24.06
CA GLN A 152 -0.98 0.10 23.97
C GLN A 152 -1.58 0.91 22.81
N ASP A 153 -1.17 2.17 22.64
CA ASP A 153 -1.63 3.01 21.53
C ASP A 153 -1.23 2.37 20.18
N LEU A 154 0.03 1.92 20.07
CA LEU A 154 0.53 1.30 18.85
C LEU A 154 -0.08 -0.07 18.55
N LEU A 155 -0.51 -0.84 19.55
CA LEU A 155 -1.27 -2.07 19.36
C LEU A 155 -2.62 -1.80 18.70
N ILE A 156 -3.34 -0.76 19.15
CA ILE A 156 -4.60 -0.31 18.54
C ILE A 156 -4.35 0.11 17.08
N ASP A 157 -3.27 0.84 16.83
CA ASP A 157 -2.88 1.21 15.45
C ASP A 157 -2.57 -0.02 14.59
N LEU A 158 -1.86 -1.01 15.13
CA LEU A 158 -1.54 -2.24 14.41
C LEU A 158 -2.80 -3.01 14.03
N GLU A 159 -3.75 -3.18 14.96
CA GLU A 159 -5.04 -3.83 14.69
C GLU A 159 -5.82 -3.10 13.59
N ASN A 160 -5.80 -1.76 13.60
CA ASN A 160 -6.45 -0.95 12.58
C ASN A 160 -5.81 -1.12 11.20
N LEU A 161 -4.48 -1.10 11.12
CA LEU A 161 -3.75 -1.32 9.87
C LEU A 161 -3.96 -2.74 9.34
N GLN A 162 -3.94 -3.75 10.21
CA GLN A 162 -4.20 -5.14 9.84
C GLN A 162 -5.63 -5.32 9.33
N ARG A 163 -6.63 -4.76 10.03
CA ARG A 163 -8.03 -4.75 9.58
C ARG A 163 -8.18 -4.17 8.18
N LEU A 164 -7.50 -3.06 7.89
CA LEU A 164 -7.55 -2.44 6.57
C LEU A 164 -6.86 -3.29 5.52
N ARG A 165 -5.65 -3.79 5.78
CA ARG A 165 -4.94 -4.70 4.87
C ARG A 165 -5.76 -5.95 4.53
N ASP A 166 -6.32 -6.60 5.55
CA ASP A 166 -6.93 -7.93 5.40
C ASP A 166 -8.38 -7.86 4.88
N LYS A 167 -9.11 -6.79 5.20
CA LYS A 167 -10.55 -6.69 4.92
C LYS A 167 -11.00 -5.39 4.29
N GLY A 168 -10.30 -4.28 4.53
CA GLY A 168 -10.69 -2.93 4.08
C GLY A 168 -10.27 -2.63 2.65
N ILE A 169 -9.03 -2.99 2.28
CA ILE A 169 -8.48 -2.84 0.94
C ILE A 169 -8.97 -4.04 0.13
N LYS A 170 -9.91 -3.77 -0.77
CA LYS A 170 -10.48 -4.76 -1.67
C LYS A 170 -10.20 -4.38 -3.11
N PHE A 171 -10.04 -5.40 -3.94
CA PHE A 171 -9.75 -5.27 -5.36
C PHE A 171 -10.98 -4.77 -6.13
N ARG A 172 -10.76 -3.99 -7.18
CA ARG A 172 -11.84 -3.58 -8.09
C ARG A 172 -12.19 -4.72 -9.05
N SER A 173 -11.17 -5.40 -9.59
CA SER A 173 -11.25 -6.38 -10.67
C SER A 173 -11.83 -5.78 -11.97
N VAL A 174 -12.47 -6.61 -12.80
CA VAL A 174 -13.08 -6.28 -14.10
C VAL A 174 -14.52 -5.76 -13.91
N LYS A 175 -14.71 -4.44 -14.00
CA LYS A 175 -16.01 -3.79 -13.70
C LYS A 175 -16.61 -2.96 -14.86
N GLY A 176 -15.88 -2.82 -15.95
CA GLY A 176 -16.28 -1.97 -17.09
C GLY A 176 -16.24 -0.47 -16.78
N ALA A 177 -16.91 0.34 -17.60
CA ALA A 177 -16.85 1.82 -17.53
C ALA A 177 -17.64 2.41 -16.37
N VAL A 178 -18.78 1.79 -16.02
CA VAL A 178 -19.73 2.29 -15.02
C VAL A 178 -20.08 1.25 -13.95
N GLY A 179 -19.29 0.18 -13.84
CA GLY A 179 -19.48 -0.84 -12.81
C GLY A 179 -20.40 -2.01 -13.18
N THR A 180 -20.99 -1.98 -14.38
CA THR A 180 -21.98 -2.96 -14.85
C THR A 180 -21.39 -4.11 -15.66
N GLN A 181 -20.08 -4.10 -15.91
CA GLN A 181 -19.38 -5.14 -16.71
C GLN A 181 -19.88 -5.31 -18.16
N ALA A 182 -20.67 -4.38 -18.69
CA ALA A 182 -21.31 -4.50 -20.01
C ALA A 182 -20.34 -4.86 -21.15
N SER A 183 -19.16 -4.23 -21.19
CA SER A 183 -18.15 -4.53 -22.22
C SER A 183 -17.65 -5.97 -22.20
N PHE A 184 -17.53 -6.57 -21.00
CA PHE A 184 -17.17 -7.98 -20.85
C PHE A 184 -18.35 -8.91 -21.13
N LEU A 185 -19.57 -8.48 -20.77
CA LEU A 185 -20.78 -9.23 -21.09
C LEU A 185 -20.97 -9.36 -22.61
N ASP A 186 -20.76 -8.26 -23.35
CA ASP A 186 -20.79 -8.27 -24.81
C ASP A 186 -19.68 -9.17 -25.39
N LEU A 187 -18.46 -9.10 -24.81
CA LEU A 187 -17.32 -9.92 -25.22
C LEU A 187 -17.56 -11.43 -25.04
N PHE A 188 -18.36 -11.80 -24.05
CA PHE A 188 -18.78 -13.18 -23.79
C PHE A 188 -20.20 -13.49 -24.30
N GLU A 189 -20.70 -12.73 -25.28
CA GLU A 189 -21.98 -12.99 -25.96
C GLU A 189 -23.19 -13.12 -25.00
N GLY A 190 -23.18 -12.38 -23.89
CA GLY A 190 -24.23 -12.41 -22.88
C GLY A 190 -24.05 -13.45 -21.77
N ASP A 191 -22.97 -14.22 -21.77
CA ASP A 191 -22.67 -15.22 -20.73
C ASP A 191 -22.22 -14.56 -19.42
N GLN A 192 -23.17 -14.41 -18.49
CA GLN A 192 -22.94 -13.83 -17.17
C GLN A 192 -22.00 -14.68 -16.30
N GLU A 193 -22.01 -16.01 -16.47
CA GLU A 193 -21.18 -16.89 -15.65
C GLU A 193 -19.70 -16.68 -15.98
N LYS A 194 -19.36 -16.55 -17.27
CA LYS A 194 -17.99 -16.21 -17.69
C LYS A 194 -17.52 -14.86 -17.18
N VAL A 195 -18.38 -13.84 -17.16
CA VAL A 195 -18.03 -12.53 -16.60
C VAL A 195 -17.69 -12.63 -15.11
N LEU A 196 -18.48 -13.40 -14.35
CA LEU A 196 -18.23 -13.64 -12.92
C LEU A 196 -16.94 -14.46 -12.71
N GLN A 197 -16.69 -15.47 -13.54
CA GLN A 197 -15.46 -16.26 -13.49
C GLN A 197 -14.23 -15.41 -13.84
N LEU A 198 -14.31 -14.53 -14.85
CA LEU A 198 -13.22 -13.62 -15.23
C LEU A 198 -12.81 -12.75 -14.03
N GLU A 199 -13.80 -12.19 -13.34
CA GLU A 199 -13.56 -11.39 -12.14
C GLU A 199 -12.83 -12.16 -11.04
N GLN A 200 -13.24 -13.41 -10.80
CA GLN A 200 -12.64 -14.28 -9.79
C GLN A 200 -11.20 -14.67 -10.16
N LEU A 201 -10.97 -15.07 -11.42
CA LEU A 201 -9.65 -15.47 -11.92
C LEU A 201 -8.65 -14.31 -11.83
N VAL A 202 -9.05 -13.12 -12.29
CA VAL A 202 -8.18 -11.93 -12.23
C VAL A 202 -7.89 -11.52 -10.78
N ALA A 203 -8.90 -11.59 -9.90
CA ALA A 203 -8.70 -11.31 -8.47
C ALA A 203 -7.79 -12.36 -7.80
N GLN A 204 -7.91 -13.64 -8.15
CA GLN A 204 -7.06 -14.71 -7.64
C GLN A 204 -5.61 -14.52 -8.08
N LYS A 205 -5.36 -14.23 -9.36
CA LYS A 205 -4.02 -13.95 -9.89
C LYS A 205 -3.36 -12.74 -9.21
N ALA A 206 -4.17 -11.75 -8.81
CA ALA A 206 -3.70 -10.58 -8.06
C ALA A 206 -3.52 -10.82 -6.56
N GLY A 207 -3.88 -11.99 -6.01
CA GLY A 207 -3.82 -12.30 -4.57
C GLY A 207 -5.02 -11.78 -3.74
N PHE A 208 -6.09 -11.34 -4.39
CA PHE A 208 -7.30 -10.78 -3.77
C PHE A 208 -8.50 -11.74 -3.80
N GLN A 209 -8.27 -13.06 -3.82
CA GLN A 209 -9.34 -14.05 -3.79
C GLN A 209 -10.30 -13.79 -2.61
N GLY A 210 -11.60 -13.68 -2.90
CA GLY A 210 -12.63 -13.36 -1.90
C GLY A 210 -12.62 -11.93 -1.37
N ARG A 211 -11.73 -11.05 -1.86
CA ARG A 211 -11.56 -9.65 -1.42
C ARG A 211 -11.76 -8.68 -2.58
N VAL A 212 -12.90 -8.78 -3.25
CA VAL A 212 -13.31 -7.92 -4.37
C VAL A 212 -14.51 -7.07 -3.97
N TRP A 213 -14.61 -5.86 -4.50
CA TRP A 213 -15.83 -5.05 -4.36
C TRP A 213 -16.95 -5.63 -5.20
N THR A 214 -18.09 -5.93 -4.56
CA THR A 214 -19.29 -6.43 -5.25
C THR A 214 -19.97 -5.34 -6.09
N VAL A 215 -19.99 -4.11 -5.59
CA VAL A 215 -20.65 -2.97 -6.26
C VAL A 215 -19.65 -1.82 -6.37
N THR A 216 -19.46 -1.35 -7.60
CA THR A 216 -18.62 -0.20 -7.92
C THR A 216 -19.31 0.68 -8.95
N GLY A 217 -18.89 1.94 -9.05
CA GLY A 217 -19.05 2.70 -10.29
C GLY A 217 -17.87 2.42 -11.21
N GLN A 218 -17.29 3.47 -11.77
CA GLN A 218 -16.06 3.36 -12.55
C GLN A 218 -14.85 2.95 -11.70
N THR A 219 -14.73 3.43 -10.46
CA THR A 219 -13.60 3.17 -9.55
C THR A 219 -14.01 2.30 -8.37
N TYR A 220 -13.05 1.85 -7.56
CA TYR A 220 -13.38 1.39 -6.19
C TYR A 220 -13.96 2.56 -5.38
N PRO A 221 -14.72 2.31 -4.29
CA PRO A 221 -15.28 3.36 -3.46
C PRO A 221 -14.18 4.19 -2.78
N ARG A 222 -14.12 5.50 -3.06
CA ARG A 222 -13.12 6.41 -2.47
C ARG A 222 -13.19 6.54 -0.95
N LYS A 223 -14.25 6.03 -0.32
CA LYS A 223 -14.31 5.81 1.13
C LYS A 223 -13.15 4.91 1.62
N MET A 224 -12.69 3.95 0.80
CA MET A 224 -11.50 3.13 1.11
C MET A 224 -10.26 4.00 1.36
N ASP A 225 -10.06 5.05 0.54
CA ASP A 225 -8.93 5.96 0.68
C ASP A 225 -9.01 6.75 2.00
N VAL A 226 -10.21 7.22 2.35
CA VAL A 226 -10.45 7.92 3.62
C VAL A 226 -10.13 7.02 4.82
N GLU A 227 -10.61 5.77 4.82
CA GLU A 227 -10.32 4.81 5.89
C GLU A 227 -8.81 4.56 6.03
N CYS A 228 -8.08 4.45 4.91
CA CYS A 228 -6.63 4.29 4.90
C CYS A 228 -5.92 5.50 5.53
N VAL A 229 -6.26 6.71 5.08
CA VAL A 229 -5.65 7.95 5.60
C VAL A 229 -6.01 8.18 7.07
N SER A 230 -7.24 7.87 7.48
CA SER A 230 -7.67 7.99 8.88
C SER A 230 -6.87 7.08 9.81
N ALA A 231 -6.59 5.83 9.40
CA ALA A 231 -5.73 4.95 10.20
C ALA A 231 -4.29 5.47 10.31
N LEU A 232 -3.74 6.03 9.23
CA LEU A 232 -2.41 6.65 9.25
C LEU A 232 -2.37 7.90 10.12
N ALA A 233 -3.44 8.70 10.13
CA ALA A 233 -3.57 9.87 11.00
C ALA A 233 -3.63 9.46 12.49
N GLY A 234 -4.34 8.37 12.81
CA GLY A 234 -4.35 7.76 14.15
C GLY A 234 -2.95 7.37 14.61
N LEU A 235 -2.23 6.61 13.78
CA LEU A 235 -0.84 6.24 14.05
C LEU A 235 0.06 7.47 14.24
N GLY A 236 -0.13 8.52 13.43
CA GLY A 236 0.59 9.78 13.57
C GLY A 236 0.36 10.44 14.93
N ALA A 237 -0.86 10.40 15.46
CA ALA A 237 -1.18 10.94 16.78
C ALA A 237 -0.50 10.15 17.91
N SER A 238 -0.51 8.81 17.83
CA SER A 238 0.17 7.92 18.78
C SER A 238 1.68 8.18 18.82
N LEU A 239 2.30 8.26 17.63
CA LEU A 239 3.74 8.54 17.50
C LEU A 239 4.11 9.95 17.97
N TYR A 240 3.25 10.95 17.71
CA TYR A 240 3.46 12.30 18.20
C TYR A 240 3.48 12.35 19.73
N LYS A 241 2.52 11.69 20.38
CA LYS A 241 2.46 11.59 21.85
C LYS A 241 3.73 10.93 22.40
N LEU A 242 4.14 9.80 21.84
CA LEU A 242 5.36 9.08 22.23
C LEU A 242 6.59 9.98 22.10
N GLY A 243 6.80 10.58 20.93
CA GLY A 243 7.95 11.46 20.69
C GLY A 243 7.96 12.70 21.58
N ASN A 244 6.79 13.29 21.85
CA ASN A 244 6.67 14.43 22.75
C ASN A 244 7.05 14.08 24.19
N ASP A 245 6.61 12.93 24.70
CA ASP A 245 6.97 12.48 26.05
C ASP A 245 8.47 12.18 26.17
N ILE A 246 9.10 11.60 25.13
CA ILE A 246 10.56 11.40 25.09
C ILE A 246 11.28 12.74 25.18
N ARG A 247 10.83 13.76 24.43
CA ARG A 247 11.41 15.11 24.47
C ARG A 247 11.29 15.75 25.85
N LEU A 248 10.17 15.55 26.54
CA LEU A 248 9.98 16.03 27.91
C LEU A 248 10.94 15.31 28.87
N MET A 249 11.06 13.99 28.80
CA MET A 249 11.98 13.22 29.66
C MET A 249 13.45 13.58 29.40
N ALA A 250 13.82 13.87 28.15
CA ALA A 250 15.14 14.38 27.80
C ALA A 250 15.43 15.73 28.45
N SER A 251 14.45 16.65 28.50
CA SER A 251 14.61 17.94 29.19
C SER A 251 14.86 17.77 30.70
N MET A 252 14.38 16.67 31.29
CA MET A 252 14.55 16.31 32.69
C MET A 252 15.78 15.43 32.96
N LYS A 253 16.51 15.04 31.91
CA LYS A 253 17.65 14.10 31.97
C LYS A 253 17.27 12.72 32.52
N GLU A 254 16.00 12.32 32.34
CA GLU A 254 15.49 11.00 32.75
C GLU A 254 15.66 9.95 31.65
N LEU A 255 15.65 10.37 30.38
CA LEU A 255 15.78 9.49 29.21
C LEU A 255 16.44 10.27 28.06
N GLU A 256 17.33 9.64 27.31
CA GLU A 256 17.90 10.19 26.07
C GLU A 256 17.67 9.22 24.91
N GLU A 257 17.56 9.74 23.68
CA GLU A 257 17.62 8.90 22.48
C GLU A 257 19.05 8.34 22.29
N PRO A 258 19.22 7.23 21.55
CA PRO A 258 20.54 6.72 21.22
C PRO A 258 21.41 7.80 20.54
N PHE A 259 22.64 7.98 21.03
CA PHE A 259 23.58 8.97 20.52
C PHE A 259 24.78 8.28 19.87
N GLU A 260 24.97 8.49 18.57
CA GLU A 260 26.08 7.85 17.84
C GLU A 260 27.44 8.47 18.18
N THR A 261 28.51 7.70 18.04
CA THR A 261 29.88 8.11 18.40
C THR A 261 30.35 9.35 17.64
N SER A 262 29.89 9.54 16.41
CA SER A 262 30.20 10.71 15.57
C SER A 262 29.09 11.77 15.56
N GLN A 263 28.02 11.60 16.34
CA GLN A 263 26.91 12.56 16.37
C GLN A 263 27.35 13.85 17.08
N ILE A 264 27.16 14.99 16.43
CA ILE A 264 27.38 16.32 17.03
C ILE A 264 26.02 16.86 17.46
N GLY A 265 25.79 16.98 18.77
CA GLY A 265 24.49 17.41 19.31
C GLY A 265 24.22 18.91 19.14
N SER A 266 25.26 19.75 19.11
CA SER A 266 25.17 21.18 18.79
C SER A 266 26.48 21.67 18.18
N SER A 267 26.39 22.54 17.18
CA SER A 267 27.55 23.19 16.55
C SER A 267 28.32 24.12 17.49
N ALA A 268 27.70 24.58 18.58
CA ALA A 268 28.29 25.55 19.52
C ALA A 268 28.47 25.00 20.95
N MET A 269 27.75 23.93 21.33
CA MET A 269 27.73 23.40 22.70
C MET A 269 28.07 21.91 22.70
N PRO A 270 29.33 21.52 22.97
CA PRO A 270 29.78 20.12 22.89
C PRO A 270 29.04 19.17 23.84
N TYR A 271 28.53 19.68 24.96
CA TYR A 271 27.78 18.90 25.95
C TYR A 271 26.28 18.76 25.65
N LYS A 272 25.75 19.53 24.68
CA LYS A 272 24.31 19.59 24.42
C LYS A 272 23.90 18.45 23.50
N ARG A 273 22.98 17.60 23.97
CA ARG A 273 22.30 16.57 23.19
C ARG A 273 20.85 16.97 22.96
N ASN A 274 20.41 16.90 21.71
CA ASN A 274 19.03 17.18 21.32
C ASN A 274 18.35 15.87 20.89
N PRO A 275 17.08 15.66 21.26
CA PRO A 275 16.29 14.55 20.72
C PRO A 275 15.86 14.89 19.27
N ILE A 276 16.72 14.57 18.30
CA ILE A 276 16.54 14.93 16.88
C ILE A 276 15.89 13.79 16.09
N ARG A 277 16.09 12.53 16.51
CA ARG A 277 15.63 11.35 15.78
C ARG A 277 14.15 11.04 15.97
#